data_AF-A0AA36M6B5-F1
#
_entry.id   AF-A0AA36M6B5-F1
#
_cell.length_a   1.000
_cell.length_b   1.000
_cell.length_c   1.000
_cell.angle_alpha   90.00
_cell.angle_beta   90.00
_cell.angle_gamma   90.00
#
_symmetry.space_group_name_H-M   'P 1'
#
loop_
_entity.id
_entity.type
_entity.pdbx_description
1 polymer ?
#
loop_
_entity_poly.entity_id
_entity_poly.type
_entity_poly.pdbx_seq_one_letter_code
_entity_poly.pdbx_strand_id
1 'polypeptide(L)'
;MMKLMDFIEVLEKMVNSKTIYVKGGFGAPGNAKNKERYAKSDPKRAASINAASADTFFFDCAGCIKGALWGWTGDKNKTYGGAVYCSNGVPDKNENMIDCCYNVSTDFSKLEI
;
A
#
# COMPACT_ATOMS: atom_id res chain seq x y z
N MET A 1 -7.05 16.91 -1.77
CA MET A 1 -7.67 15.60 -2.00
C MET A 1 -7.20 15.10 -3.36
N MET A 2 -6.72 13.85 -3.44
CA MET A 2 -6.28 13.24 -4.70
C MET A 2 -7.45 13.14 -5.68
N LYS A 3 -7.22 13.40 -6.98
CA LYS A 3 -8.27 13.25 -8.00
C LYS A 3 -8.45 11.77 -8.33
N LEU A 4 -9.64 11.40 -8.80
CA LEU A 4 -9.96 10.01 -9.14
C LEU A 4 -8.97 9.41 -10.16
N MET A 5 -8.63 10.15 -11.20
CA MET A 5 -7.71 9.66 -12.24
C MET A 5 -6.29 9.48 -11.70
N ASP A 6 -5.80 10.40 -10.86
CA ASP A 6 -4.50 10.24 -10.19
C ASP A 6 -4.49 8.99 -9.30
N PHE A 7 -5.60 8.70 -8.61
CA PHE A 7 -5.73 7.50 -7.78
C PHE A 7 -5.72 6.22 -8.62
N ILE A 8 -6.46 6.19 -9.73
CA ILE A 8 -6.49 5.05 -10.66
C ILE A 8 -5.10 4.79 -11.23
N GLU A 9 -4.38 5.82 -11.68
CA GLU A 9 -3.02 5.69 -12.21
C GLU A 9 -2.07 5.05 -11.18
N VAL A 10 -2.17 5.47 -9.92
CA VAL A 10 -1.37 4.89 -8.83
C VAL A 10 -1.72 3.40 -8.62
N LEU A 11 -3.01 3.05 -8.63
CA LEU A 11 -3.45 1.65 -8.50
C LEU A 11 -3.00 0.78 -9.68
N GLU A 12 -3.11 1.29 -10.91
CA GLU A 12 -2.60 0.60 -12.11
C GLU A 12 -1.10 0.33 -11.97
N LYS A 13 -0.34 1.31 -11.47
CA LYS A 13 1.09 1.14 -11.22
C LYS A 13 1.38 0.09 -10.14
N MET A 14 0.57 0.03 -9.08
CA MET A 14 0.69 -1.00 -8.05
C MET A 14 0.42 -2.40 -8.60
N VAL A 15 -0.65 -2.57 -9.40
CA VAL A 15 -1.01 -3.84 -10.06
C VAL A 15 0.10 -4.30 -11.01
N ASN A 16 0.75 -3.38 -11.71
CA ASN A 16 1.85 -3.67 -12.63
C ASN A 16 3.22 -3.81 -11.93
N SER A 17 3.28 -3.66 -10.61
CA SER A 17 4.53 -3.80 -9.83
C SER A 17 4.64 -5.19 -9.19
N LYS A 18 5.87 -5.66 -8.95
CA LYS A 18 6.09 -6.82 -8.07
C LYS A 18 5.67 -6.45 -6.66
N THR A 19 4.73 -7.19 -6.08
CA THR A 19 4.25 -6.94 -4.72
C THR A 19 4.16 -8.23 -3.92
N ILE A 20 4.32 -8.13 -2.60
CA ILE A 20 3.98 -9.19 -1.65
C ILE A 20 3.23 -8.61 -0.46
N TYR A 21 2.38 -9.43 0.16
CA TYR A 21 1.73 -9.03 1.40
C TYR A 21 2.73 -9.04 2.56
N VAL A 22 2.84 -7.92 3.28
CA VAL A 22 3.65 -7.74 4.49
C VAL A 22 2.89 -6.87 5.48
N LYS A 23 2.63 -7.39 6.69
CA LYS A 23 1.90 -6.65 7.72
C LYS A 23 2.58 -5.31 8.04
N GLY A 24 1.81 -4.22 8.02
CA GLY A 24 2.28 -2.85 8.23
C GLY A 24 2.94 -2.22 6.99
N GLY A 25 2.96 -2.91 5.85
CA GLY A 25 3.52 -2.40 4.60
C GLY A 25 2.58 -1.43 3.89
N PHE A 26 3.11 -0.31 3.40
CA PHE A 26 2.37 0.66 2.59
C PHE A 26 3.19 1.14 1.37
N GLY A 27 4.02 0.24 0.81
CA GLY A 27 4.73 0.47 -0.44
C GLY A 27 6.25 0.55 -0.32
N ALA A 28 6.83 0.07 0.78
CA ALA A 28 8.28 -0.02 0.94
C ALA A 28 8.92 -1.02 -0.04
N PRO A 29 10.01 -0.69 -0.75
CA PRO A 29 10.71 -1.64 -1.62
C PRO A 29 11.52 -2.65 -0.79
N GLY A 30 11.72 -3.85 -1.34
CA GLY A 30 12.43 -4.98 -0.72
C GLY A 30 13.95 -4.84 -0.66
N ASN A 31 14.48 -3.64 -0.41
CA ASN A 31 15.89 -3.44 -0.13
C ASN A 31 16.30 -4.07 1.22
N ALA A 32 17.60 -4.21 1.46
CA ALA A 32 18.14 -4.87 2.66
C ALA A 32 17.59 -4.28 3.97
N LYS A 33 17.54 -2.94 4.07
CA LYS A 33 17.05 -2.21 5.25
C LYS A 33 15.57 -2.53 5.54
N ASN A 34 14.73 -2.50 4.51
CA ASN A 34 13.31 -2.78 4.67
C ASN A 34 13.05 -4.25 4.96
N LYS A 35 13.80 -5.18 4.33
CA LYS A 35 13.72 -6.60 4.66
C LYS A 35 14.02 -6.87 6.13
N GLU A 36 15.11 -6.32 6.64
CA GLU A 36 15.49 -6.45 8.06
C GLU A 36 14.36 -5.95 8.98
N ARG A 37 13.85 -4.74 8.71
CA ARG A 37 12.74 -4.14 9.47
C ARG A 37 11.50 -5.03 9.47
N TYR A 38 11.02 -5.43 8.29
CA TYR A 38 9.74 -6.11 8.17
C TYR A 38 9.81 -7.59 8.58
N ALA A 39 10.93 -8.28 8.33
CA ALA A 39 11.13 -9.65 8.80
C ALA A 39 11.15 -9.72 10.33
N LYS A 40 11.70 -8.69 11.00
CA LYS A 40 11.66 -8.56 12.46
C LYS A 40 10.25 -8.32 13.00
N SER A 41 9.43 -7.53 12.30
CA SER A 41 8.06 -7.21 12.73
C SER A 41 7.01 -8.27 12.36
N ASP A 42 7.26 -9.08 11.34
CA ASP A 42 6.40 -10.20 10.93
C ASP A 42 7.21 -11.50 10.77
N PRO A 43 7.61 -12.15 11.88
CA PRO A 43 8.40 -13.38 11.84
C PRO A 43 7.75 -14.51 11.04
N LYS A 44 6.41 -14.54 10.97
CA LYS A 44 5.67 -15.56 10.21
C LYS A 44 5.89 -15.44 8.70
N ARG A 45 6.20 -14.23 8.20
CA ARG A 45 6.50 -13.97 6.79
C ARG A 45 7.95 -13.66 6.49
N ALA A 46 8.84 -13.75 7.49
CA ALA A 46 10.26 -13.44 7.33
C ALA A 46 10.91 -14.16 6.13
N ALA A 47 10.57 -15.42 5.89
CA ALA A 47 11.07 -16.17 4.74
C ALA A 47 10.69 -15.51 3.40
N SER A 48 9.41 -15.19 3.18
CA SER A 48 8.93 -14.52 1.97
C SER A 48 9.50 -13.11 1.82
N ILE A 49 9.61 -12.36 2.92
CA ILE A 49 10.20 -11.02 2.94
C ILE A 49 11.68 -11.07 2.52
N ASN A 50 12.45 -12.02 3.07
CA ASN A 50 13.85 -12.18 2.76
C ASN A 50 14.09 -12.68 1.32
N ALA A 51 13.19 -13.51 0.80
CA ALA A 51 13.23 -14.01 -0.58
C ALA A 51 12.82 -12.96 -1.64
N ALA A 52 12.07 -11.93 -1.27
CA ALA A 52 11.60 -10.90 -2.20
C ALA A 52 12.76 -10.21 -2.93
N SER A 53 12.63 -9.90 -4.20
CA SER A 53 13.64 -9.11 -4.92
C SER A 53 13.62 -7.64 -4.48
N ALA A 54 14.73 -6.91 -4.69
CA ALA A 54 14.83 -5.50 -4.28
C ALA A 54 13.79 -4.58 -4.93
N ASP A 55 13.25 -4.98 -6.09
CA ASP A 55 12.18 -4.30 -6.82
C ASP A 55 10.76 -4.76 -6.44
N THR A 56 10.62 -5.62 -5.43
CA THR A 56 9.31 -6.01 -4.88
C THR A 56 8.86 -5.01 -3.81
N PHE A 57 7.63 -4.51 -3.89
CA PHE A 57 7.04 -3.62 -2.89
C PHE A 57 6.19 -4.37 -1.86
N PHE A 58 6.21 -3.87 -0.64
CA PHE A 58 5.57 -4.46 0.52
C PHE A 58 4.31 -3.68 0.89
N PHE A 59 3.16 -4.35 0.82
CA PHE A 59 1.86 -3.78 1.16
C PHE A 59 1.10 -4.70 2.11
N ASP A 60 0.22 -4.15 2.93
CA ASP A 60 -0.89 -4.88 3.54
C ASP A 60 -2.24 -4.39 2.99
N CYS A 61 -3.34 -4.87 3.59
CA CYS A 61 -4.70 -4.55 3.14
C CYS A 61 -4.97 -3.04 3.15
N ALA A 62 -4.92 -2.39 4.31
CA ALA A 62 -5.19 -0.97 4.44
C ALA A 62 -4.05 -0.11 3.88
N GLY A 63 -2.81 -0.58 4.00
CA GLY A 63 -1.59 0.07 3.54
C GLY A 63 -1.47 0.17 2.03
N CYS A 64 -2.12 -0.72 1.26
CA CYS A 64 -2.27 -0.53 -0.19
C CYS A 64 -3.06 0.76 -0.49
N ILE A 65 -4.26 0.88 0.08
CA ILE A 65 -5.15 2.03 -0.12
C ILE A 65 -4.50 3.32 0.44
N LYS A 66 -4.00 3.26 1.69
CA LYS A 66 -3.30 4.39 2.32
C LYS A 66 -2.06 4.79 1.56
N GLY A 67 -1.23 3.84 1.14
CA GLY A 67 -0.02 4.11 0.34
C GLY A 67 -0.36 4.87 -0.93
N ALA A 68 -1.39 4.44 -1.65
CA ALA A 68 -1.87 5.14 -2.84
C ALA A 68 -2.30 6.57 -2.50
N LEU A 69 -3.18 6.73 -1.52
CA LEU A 69 -3.69 8.04 -1.09
C LEU A 69 -2.61 8.95 -0.46
N TRP A 70 -1.54 8.38 0.10
CA TRP A 70 -0.36 9.06 0.63
C TRP A 70 0.70 9.37 -0.43
N GLY A 71 0.37 9.22 -1.72
CA GLY A 71 1.22 9.63 -2.82
C GLY A 71 2.33 8.64 -3.16
N TRP A 72 2.07 7.33 -3.04
CA TRP A 72 3.00 6.31 -3.53
C TRP A 72 3.30 6.50 -5.02
N THR A 73 4.58 6.40 -5.40
CA THR A 73 5.05 6.61 -6.79
C THR A 73 5.81 5.42 -7.35
N GLY A 74 6.03 4.35 -6.59
CA GLY A 74 6.86 3.21 -6.99
C GLY A 74 8.36 3.53 -7.10
N ASP A 75 8.84 4.58 -6.43
CA ASP A 75 10.27 4.89 -6.41
C ASP A 75 11.02 3.96 -5.44
N LYS A 76 11.80 3.03 -6.01
CA LYS A 76 12.59 2.03 -5.27
C LYS A 76 13.68 2.65 -4.39
N ASN A 77 14.02 3.92 -4.59
CA ASN A 77 15.00 4.64 -3.80
C ASN A 77 14.39 5.36 -2.59
N LYS A 78 13.06 5.38 -2.48
CA LYS A 78 12.34 5.99 -1.34
C LYS A 78 11.95 4.91 -0.34
N THR A 79 12.02 5.25 0.95
CA THR A 79 11.72 4.35 2.07
C THR A 79 10.38 3.61 1.91
N TYR A 80 9.36 4.31 1.41
CA TYR A 80 8.00 3.80 1.20
C TYR A 80 7.54 3.92 -0.25
N GLY A 81 8.46 3.80 -1.21
CA GLY A 81 8.08 3.86 -2.63
C GLY A 81 7.52 5.21 -3.07
N GLY A 82 7.80 6.28 -2.32
CA GLY A 82 7.29 7.64 -2.56
C GLY A 82 6.19 8.08 -1.60
N ALA A 83 5.49 7.14 -0.95
CA ALA A 83 4.43 7.48 -0.01
C ALA A 83 4.97 8.23 1.22
N VAL A 84 4.23 9.24 1.67
CA VAL A 84 4.53 10.00 2.90
C VAL A 84 3.47 9.69 3.94
N TYR A 85 3.90 9.12 5.08
CA TYR A 85 3.00 8.73 6.17
C TYR A 85 2.09 9.89 6.62
N CYS A 86 0.79 9.62 6.76
CA CYS A 86 -0.24 10.61 7.14
C CYS A 86 -0.26 11.89 6.27
N SER A 87 0.07 11.79 4.98
CA SER A 87 0.01 12.92 4.05
C SER A 87 -1.36 13.08 3.38
N ASN A 88 -1.51 14.13 2.58
CA ASN A 88 -2.71 14.42 1.77
C ASN A 88 -4.03 14.55 2.56
N GLY A 89 -3.94 14.79 3.88
CA GLY A 89 -5.09 14.84 4.77
C GLY A 89 -5.73 13.48 5.04
N VAL A 90 -5.02 12.38 4.73
CA VAL A 90 -5.53 11.01 4.86
C VAL A 90 -5.01 10.43 6.18
N PRO A 91 -5.90 10.10 7.13
CA PRO A 91 -5.50 9.61 8.45
C PRO A 91 -4.94 8.18 8.39
N ASP A 92 -4.15 7.80 9.40
CA ASP A 92 -3.75 6.42 9.60
C ASP A 92 -4.91 5.61 10.21
N LYS A 93 -5.72 5.00 9.34
CA LYS A 93 -6.84 4.13 9.73
C LYS A 93 -6.64 2.72 9.18
N ASN A 94 -6.76 1.71 10.04
CA ASN A 94 -6.54 0.30 9.68
C ASN A 94 -7.88 -0.44 9.63
N GLU A 95 -8.44 -0.69 10.80
CA GLU A 95 -9.76 -1.31 10.97
C GLU A 95 -10.82 -0.21 10.84
N ASN A 96 -11.91 -0.49 10.12
CA ASN A 96 -13.00 0.46 9.85
C ASN A 96 -12.67 1.61 8.88
N MET A 97 -11.78 1.38 7.88
CA MET A 97 -11.60 2.36 6.78
C MET A 97 -12.92 2.74 6.10
N ILE A 98 -13.91 1.83 6.10
CA ILE A 98 -15.22 2.05 5.51
C ILE A 98 -15.99 3.23 6.14
N ASP A 99 -15.75 3.58 7.41
CA ASP A 99 -16.45 4.74 8.03
C ASP A 99 -15.98 6.08 7.45
N CYS A 100 -14.89 6.10 6.68
CA CYS A 100 -14.44 7.28 5.96
C CYS A 100 -15.10 7.43 4.58
N CYS A 101 -15.88 6.43 4.15
CA CYS A 101 -16.57 6.43 2.87
C CYS A 101 -17.98 7.01 2.99
N TYR A 102 -18.42 7.68 1.94
CA TYR A 102 -19.80 8.14 1.79
C TYR A 102 -20.57 7.17 0.90
N ASN A 103 -21.90 7.14 1.03
CA ASN A 103 -22.79 6.30 0.20
C ASN A 103 -22.43 4.80 0.25
N VAL A 104 -22.00 4.31 1.42
CA VAL A 104 -21.70 2.88 1.63
C VAL A 104 -22.96 2.05 1.43
N SER A 105 -22.85 1.00 0.63
CA SER A 105 -23.93 0.07 0.29
C SER A 105 -23.43 -1.36 0.39
N THR A 106 -24.31 -2.27 0.81
CA THR A 106 -24.11 -3.73 0.68
C THR A 106 -24.71 -4.27 -0.62
N ASP A 107 -25.44 -3.44 -1.35
CA ASP A 107 -26.01 -3.73 -2.67
C ASP A 107 -25.04 -3.28 -3.77
N PHE A 108 -24.48 -4.27 -4.47
CA PHE A 108 -23.53 -4.08 -5.58
C PHE A 108 -24.22 -4.07 -6.95
N SER A 109 -25.56 -4.18 -7.04
CA SER A 109 -26.31 -4.25 -8.31
C SER A 109 -26.20 -2.99 -9.17
N LYS A 110 -25.76 -1.88 -8.60
CA LYS A 110 -25.62 -0.57 -9.26
C LYS A 110 -24.20 -0.23 -9.67
N LEU A 111 -23.24 -1.13 -9.48
CA LEU A 111 -21.87 -0.93 -9.95
C LEU A 111 -21.78 -1.32 -11.42
N GLU A 112 -21.51 -0.34 -12.27
CA GLU A 112 -21.18 -0.53 -13.68
C GLU A 112 -19.66 -0.64 -13.84
N ILE A 113 -19.20 -1.54 -14.72
CA ILE A 113 -17.77 -1.79 -15.05
C ILE A 113 -17.38 -0.91 -16.23
#